data_AF-A0A1M5T0A2-F1
#
_entry.id   AF-A0A1M5T0A2-F1
#
_cell.length_a   1.000
_cell.length_b   1.000
_cell.length_c   1.000
_cell.angle_alpha   90.00
_cell.angle_beta   90.00
_cell.angle_gamma   90.00
#
_symmetry.space_group_name_H-M   'P 1'
#
loop_
_entity.id
_entity.type
_entity.pdbx_description
1 polymer ?
#
loop_
_entity_poly.entity_id
_entity_poly.type
_entity_poly.pdbx_seq_one_letter_code
_entity_poly.pdbx_strand_id
1 'polypeptide(L)'
;MEEVIWRIVTFIVFGTWLVFVPRHMEFILVKYQSFLYKYIPLAQLVFKTEKEAAIPIFNERAIRAIGFAHYLGAVVVATKHQW
;
A
#
# COMPACT_ATOMS: atom_id res chain seq x y z
N MET A 1 -13.19 -22.24 4.81
CA MET A 1 -12.47 -22.50 3.53
C MET A 1 -12.63 -21.33 2.56
N GLU A 2 -13.86 -20.93 2.24
CA GLU A 2 -14.13 -19.82 1.31
C GLU A 2 -13.49 -18.48 1.72
N GLU A 3 -13.66 -18.05 2.98
CA GLU A 3 -13.04 -16.80 3.49
C GLU A 3 -11.50 -16.80 3.37
N VAL A 4 -10.87 -17.95 3.54
CA VAL A 4 -9.41 -18.07 3.44
C VAL A 4 -8.95 -17.99 2.00
N ILE A 5 -9.69 -18.60 1.07
CA ILE A 5 -9.45 -18.45 -0.37
C ILE A 5 -9.58 -16.97 -0.74
N TRP A 6 -10.63 -16.28 -0.29
CA TRP A 6 -10.79 -14.85 -0.55
C TRP A 6 -9.65 -14.00 0.01
N ARG A 7 -9.13 -14.31 1.20
CA ARG A 7 -7.94 -13.64 1.76
C ARG A 7 -6.70 -13.85 0.89
N ILE A 8 -6.45 -15.09 0.45
CA ILE A 8 -5.32 -15.41 -0.42
C ILE A 8 -5.44 -14.66 -1.76
N VAL A 9 -6.62 -14.70 -2.38
CA VAL A 9 -6.91 -13.97 -3.63
C VAL A 9 -6.70 -12.48 -3.43
N THR A 10 -7.18 -11.92 -2.32
CA THR A 10 -6.99 -10.49 -1.98
C THR A 10 -5.50 -10.16 -1.91
N PHE A 11 -4.71 -10.94 -1.17
CA PHE A 11 -3.27 -10.71 -1.08
C PHE A 11 -2.58 -10.78 -2.45
N ILE A 12 -2.94 -11.76 -3.28
CA ILE A 12 -2.36 -11.88 -4.63
C ILE A 12 -2.73 -10.69 -5.50
N VAL A 13 -4.01 -10.35 -5.59
CA VAL A 13 -4.50 -9.26 -6.45
C VAL A 13 -3.89 -7.92 -6.03
N PHE A 14 -3.91 -7.59 -4.74
CA PHE A 14 -3.29 -6.36 -4.24
C PHE A 14 -1.76 -6.38 -4.42
N GLY A 15 -1.11 -7.52 -4.16
CA GLY A 15 0.33 -7.68 -4.38
C GLY A 15 0.71 -7.43 -5.84
N THR A 16 -0.04 -8.01 -6.79
CA THR A 16 0.13 -7.82 -8.23
C THR A 16 -0.06 -6.37 -8.63
N TRP A 17 -1.11 -5.72 -8.15
CA TRP A 17 -1.34 -4.30 -8.44
C TRP A 17 -0.18 -3.40 -7.96
N LEU A 18 0.31 -3.62 -6.74
CA LEU A 18 1.44 -2.87 -6.18
C LEU A 18 2.77 -3.13 -6.91
N VAL A 19 2.99 -4.36 -7.39
CA VAL A 19 4.22 -4.73 -8.13
C VAL A 19 4.24 -4.15 -9.54
N PHE A 20 3.15 -4.32 -10.29
CA PHE A 20 3.11 -3.96 -11.71
C PHE A 20 2.65 -2.53 -11.97
N VAL A 21 1.89 -1.93 -11.05
CA VAL A 21 1.35 -0.58 -11.21
C VAL A 21 1.68 0.33 -10.01
N PRO A 22 2.97 0.40 -9.57
CA PRO A 22 3.34 1.14 -8.36
C PRO A 22 3.08 2.64 -8.47
N ARG A 23 3.13 3.20 -9.68
CA ARG A 23 2.85 4.63 -9.93
C ARG A 23 1.43 5.04 -9.57
N HIS A 24 0.46 4.15 -9.72
CA HIS A 24 -0.91 4.45 -9.31
C HIS A 24 -1.00 4.60 -7.79
N MET A 25 -0.33 3.72 -7.05
CA MET A 25 -0.27 3.82 -5.60
C MET A 25 0.50 5.06 -5.15
N GLU A 26 1.62 5.38 -5.79
CA GLU A 26 2.39 6.61 -5.53
C GLU A 26 1.51 7.87 -5.73
N PHE A 27 0.77 7.93 -6.84
CA PHE A 27 -0.17 9.02 -7.11
C PHE A 27 -1.25 9.13 -6.03
N ILE A 28 -1.86 8.01 -5.64
CA ILE A 28 -2.89 7.98 -4.59
C ILE A 28 -2.32 8.46 -3.25
N LEU A 29 -1.10 8.03 -2.90
CA LEU A 29 -0.42 8.45 -1.67
C LEU A 29 -0.18 9.96 -1.67
N VAL A 30 0.35 10.53 -2.75
CA VAL A 30 0.57 11.98 -2.85
C VAL A 30 -0.73 12.77 -2.74
N LYS A 31 -1.80 12.30 -3.39
CA LYS A 31 -3.13 12.94 -3.28
C LYS A 31 -3.66 12.87 -1.86
N TYR A 32 -3.53 11.73 -1.21
CA TYR A 32 -3.94 11.54 0.18
C TYR A 32 -3.12 12.42 1.12
N GLN A 33 -1.79 12.47 0.98
CA GLN A 33 -0.90 13.32 1.77
C GLN A 33 -1.26 14.80 1.64
N SER A 34 -1.50 15.26 0.41
CA SER A 34 -1.89 16.65 0.15
C SER A 34 -3.27 16.97 0.74
N PHE A 35 -4.22 16.03 0.65
CA PHE A 35 -5.53 16.15 1.29
C PHE A 35 -5.38 16.24 2.82
N LEU A 36 -4.60 15.35 3.43
CA LEU A 36 -4.33 15.36 4.86
C LEU A 36 -3.72 16.70 5.30
N TYR A 37 -2.69 17.18 4.61
CA TYR A 37 -2.06 18.47 4.91
C TYR A 37 -3.06 19.63 4.87
N LYS A 38 -3.96 19.64 3.87
CA LYS A 38 -4.91 20.72 3.66
C LYS A 38 -6.06 20.74 4.67
N TYR A 39 -6.54 19.57 5.10
CA TYR A 39 -7.80 19.47 5.86
C TYR A 39 -7.62 18.97 7.29
N ILE A 40 -6.48 18.35 7.64
CA ILE A 40 -6.25 17.79 8.96
C ILE A 40 -5.12 18.56 9.64
N PRO A 41 -5.40 19.35 10.70
CA PRO A 41 -4.37 20.12 11.42
C PRO A 41 -3.20 19.27 11.92
N LEU A 42 -3.46 18.03 12.35
CA LEU A 42 -2.41 17.10 12.80
C LEU A 42 -1.39 16.76 11.71
N ALA A 43 -1.80 16.77 10.43
CA ALA A 43 -0.90 16.46 9.33
C ALA A 43 0.20 17.53 9.16
N GLN A 44 -0.01 18.74 9.68
CA GLN A 44 1.01 19.81 9.67
C GLN A 44 2.20 19.51 10.61
N LEU A 45 2.05 18.56 11.54
CA LEU A 45 3.17 18.05 12.35
C LEU A 45 4.12 17.18 11.52
N VAL A 46 3.60 16.56 10.46
CA VAL A 46 4.34 15.63 9.60
C VAL A 46 4.82 16.33 8.33
N PHE A 47 3.97 17.13 7.69
CA PHE A 47 4.29 17.91 6.49
C PHE A 47 4.26 19.41 6.85
N LYS A 48 5.42 20.07 6.81
CA LYS A 48 5.50 21.50 7.16
C LYS A 48 5.05 22.39 6.02
N THR A 49 5.17 21.91 4.78
CA THR A 49 4.77 22.65 3.57
C THR A 49 3.96 21.79 2.62
N GLU A 50 3.18 22.45 1.76
CA GLU A 50 2.45 21.76 0.68
C GLU A 50 3.40 21.05 -0.28
N LYS A 51 4.60 21.60 -0.52
CA LYS A 51 5.64 20.95 -1.33
C LYS A 51 6.13 19.65 -0.71
N GLU A 52 6.31 19.61 0.61
CA GLU A 52 6.66 18.37 1.31
C GLU A 52 5.53 17.33 1.23
N ALA A 53 4.27 17.76 1.36
CA ALA A 53 3.12 16.87 1.22
C ALA A 53 2.97 16.30 -0.21
N ALA A 54 3.55 16.98 -1.21
CA ALA A 54 3.59 16.53 -2.60
C ALA A 54 4.71 15.51 -2.89
N ILE A 55 5.64 15.30 -1.96
CA ILE A 55 6.69 14.27 -2.09
C ILE A 55 6.12 12.94 -1.58
N PRO A 56 6.12 11.87 -2.40
CA PRO A 56 5.58 10.58 -1.99
C PRO A 56 6.37 9.99 -0.83
N ILE A 57 5.66 9.55 0.23
CA ILE A 57 6.29 8.86 1.37
C ILE A 57 6.98 7.57 0.94
N PHE A 58 6.41 6.85 -0.03
CA PHE A 58 6.97 5.64 -0.59
C PHE A 58 7.31 5.84 -2.06
N ASN A 59 8.56 5.59 -2.42
CA ASN A 59 8.98 5.50 -3.82
C ASN A 59 8.50 4.18 -4.46
N GLU A 60 8.56 4.10 -5.79
CA GLU A 60 8.11 2.90 -6.52
C GLU A 60 8.77 1.59 -6.02
N ARG A 61 10.06 1.64 -5.62
CA ARG A 61 10.77 0.45 -5.12
C ARG A 61 10.16 -0.05 -3.81
N ALA A 62 9.87 0.86 -2.88
CA ALA A 62 9.23 0.52 -1.62
C ALA A 62 7.81 -0.03 -1.84
N ILE A 63 7.04 0.57 -2.74
CA ILE A 63 5.70 0.09 -3.12
C ILE A 63 5.75 -1.33 -3.68
N ARG A 64 6.69 -1.61 -4.60
CA ARG A 64 6.90 -2.97 -5.13
C ARG A 64 7.28 -3.96 -4.03
N ALA A 65 8.14 -3.58 -3.09
CA ALA A 65 8.51 -4.43 -1.95
C ALA A 65 7.31 -4.78 -1.07
N ILE A 66 6.41 -3.83 -0.80
CA ILE A 66 5.13 -4.09 -0.12
C ILE A 66 4.29 -5.09 -0.92
N GLY A 67 4.25 -4.96 -2.24
CA GLY A 67 3.57 -5.92 -3.11
C GLY A 67 4.12 -7.35 -2.99
N PHE A 68 5.46 -7.52 -2.95
CA PHE A 68 6.08 -8.83 -2.69
C PHE A 68 5.75 -9.37 -1.29
N ALA A 69 5.67 -8.51 -0.28
CA ALA A 69 5.25 -8.92 1.06
C ALA A 69 3.80 -9.45 1.09
N HIS A 70 2.92 -8.95 0.22
CA HIS A 70 1.57 -9.51 0.09
C HIS A 70 1.60 -10.94 -0.46
N TYR A 71 2.48 -11.25 -1.42
CA TYR A 71 2.65 -12.63 -1.89
C TYR A 71 3.13 -13.56 -0.78
N LEU A 72 4.08 -13.11 0.06
CA LEU A 72 4.49 -13.88 1.24
C LEU A 72 3.32 -14.09 2.21
N GLY A 73 2.49 -13.05 2.43
CA GLY A 73 1.27 -13.16 3.22
C GLY A 73 0.31 -14.22 2.67
N ALA A 74 0.10 -14.25 1.35
CA ALA A 74 -0.70 -15.27 0.68
C ALA A 74 -0.17 -16.69 0.94
N VAL A 75 1.15 -16.89 0.81
CA VAL A 75 1.81 -18.19 1.09
C VAL A 75 1.62 -18.59 2.55
N VAL A 76 1.82 -17.68 3.50
CA VAL A 76 1.65 -17.96 4.94
C VAL A 76 0.20 -18.35 5.27
N VAL A 77 -0.77 -17.65 4.69
CA VAL A 77 -2.19 -17.97 4.89
C VAL A 77 -2.52 -19.34 4.28
N ALA A 78 -2.01 -19.64 3.10
CA ALA A 78 -2.22 -20.94 2.45
C ALA A 78 -1.63 -22.10 3.26
N THR A 79 -0.38 -21.99 3.72
CA THR A 79 0.31 -23.07 4.43
C THR A 79 -0.26 -23.32 5.82
N LYS A 80 -0.70 -22.28 6.52
CA LYS A 80 -1.37 -22.41 7.83
C LYS A 80 -2.75 -23.07 7.77
N HIS A 81 -3.38 -23.11 6.60
CA HIS A 81 -4.74 -23.66 6.43
C HIS A 81 -4.75 -25.02 5.72
N GLN A 82 -3.59 -25.48 5.22
CA GLN A 82 -3.41 -26.85 4.73
C GLN A 82 -3.15 -27.86 5.86
N TRP A 83 -3.06 -27.40 7.12
CA TRP A 83 -2.88 -28.21 8.33
C TRP A 83 -4.11 -28.12 9.21
#